data_AF-A0A932K7L1-F1
#
_entry.id   AF-A0A932K7L1-F1
#
_cell.length_a   1.000
_cell.length_b   1.000
_cell.length_c   1.000
_cell.angle_alpha   90.00
_cell.angle_beta   90.00
_cell.angle_gamma   90.00
#
_symmetry.space_group_name_H-M   'P 1'
#
loop_
_entity.id
_entity.type
_entity.pdbx_description
1 polymer ?
#
loop_
_entity_poly.entity_id
_entity_poly.type
_entity_poly.pdbx_seq_one_letter_code
_entity_poly.pdbx_strand_id
1 'polypeptide(L)'
;MSEIRVLRRLVEGAPSGIVGLAFSERLAGYFTETIPRSYWKLPEETSESRRQHCTRLAEVGRRRNNRLSFRVRIRIDDLQAFLDDPDHTAHLEGRIDYGALGTNLPIHDGLFNLFSMDPEAKMRKMLYRFSFTTDSGQTYCFDGEKEIHRERTILEGFPDMTTLFTIIHHGPTSGGKEAGAGVLKVPLDTLVEMVRSTEVLGAATLWEAIGARARFLGFVSRELLQTYLLER
;
A
#
# COMPACT_ATOMS: atom_id res chain seq x y z
N MET A 1 54.35 0.50 -9.99
CA MET A 1 53.42 -0.11 -9.02
C MET A 1 52.13 0.70 -8.76
N SER A 2 51.93 1.90 -9.33
CA SER A 2 50.72 2.71 -9.10
C SER A 2 49.56 2.41 -10.07
N GLU A 3 49.84 2.02 -11.31
CA GLU A 3 48.79 1.79 -12.33
C GLU A 3 48.00 0.48 -12.12
N ILE A 4 48.61 -0.54 -11.51
CA ILE A 4 47.96 -1.84 -11.26
C ILE A 4 46.84 -1.73 -10.21
N ARG A 5 46.91 -0.76 -9.29
CA ARG A 5 45.83 -0.51 -8.31
C ARG A 5 44.61 0.17 -8.93
N VAL A 6 44.79 0.99 -9.96
CA VAL A 6 43.69 1.68 -10.65
C VAL A 6 42.89 0.70 -11.52
N LEU A 7 43.59 -0.19 -12.22
CA LEU A 7 42.94 -1.25 -13.01
C LEU A 7 42.26 -2.32 -12.15
N ARG A 8 42.74 -2.59 -10.93
CA ARG A 8 42.06 -3.52 -10.01
C ARG A 8 40.72 -2.97 -9.50
N ARG A 9 40.58 -1.64 -9.32
CA ARG A 9 39.30 -0.98 -9.01
C ARG A 9 38.30 -0.93 -10.18
N LEU A 10 38.74 -1.18 -11.41
CA LEU A 10 37.86 -1.27 -12.58
C LEU A 10 37.32 -2.70 -12.79
N VAL A 11 37.93 -3.71 -12.15
CA VAL A 11 37.52 -5.12 -12.23
C VAL A 11 36.82 -5.58 -10.94
N GLU A 12 37.14 -4.97 -9.80
CA GLU A 12 36.38 -5.11 -8.56
C GLU A 12 35.25 -4.08 -8.59
N GLY A 13 34.06 -4.50 -9.05
CA GLY A 13 32.85 -3.68 -8.99
C GLY A 13 32.72 -3.04 -7.61
N ALA A 14 32.39 -1.75 -7.57
CA ALA A 14 32.11 -1.04 -6.33
C ALA A 14 31.20 -1.91 -5.44
N PRO A 15 31.43 -1.97 -4.11
CA PRO A 15 30.53 -2.71 -3.24
C PRO A 15 29.10 -2.28 -3.57
N SER A 16 28.25 -3.22 -3.97
CA SER A 16 26.85 -2.94 -4.29
C SER A 16 26.28 -2.18 -3.11
N GLY A 17 25.92 -0.91 -3.31
CA GLY A 17 25.21 -0.15 -2.30
C GLY A 17 23.92 -0.87 -1.95
N ILE A 18 23.29 -0.50 -0.83
CA ILE A 18 21.95 -0.98 -0.52
C ILE A 18 21.04 -0.58 -1.68
N VAL A 19 20.50 -1.58 -2.39
CA VAL A 19 19.62 -1.36 -3.54
C VAL A 19 18.19 -1.33 -3.04
N GLY A 20 17.54 -0.19 -3.22
CA GLY A 20 16.13 0.00 -2.93
C GLY A 20 15.27 -0.01 -4.19
N LEU A 21 13.97 0.11 -4.01
CA LEU A 21 12.99 0.22 -5.09
C LEU A 21 11.89 1.19 -4.67
N ALA A 22 11.41 2.01 -5.61
CA ALA A 22 10.26 2.87 -5.36
C ALA A 22 9.29 2.84 -6.53
N PHE A 23 8.01 2.93 -6.22
CA PHE A 23 6.94 3.03 -7.22
C PHE A 23 5.82 3.90 -6.67
N SER A 24 4.95 4.38 -7.55
CA SER A 24 3.86 5.29 -7.21
C SER A 24 2.52 4.63 -7.48
N GLU A 25 1.56 4.87 -6.59
CA GLU A 25 0.19 4.38 -6.72
C GLU A 25 -0.79 5.53 -6.50
N ARG A 26 -1.96 5.42 -7.14
CA ARG A 26 -3.09 6.31 -6.93
C ARG A 26 -4.33 5.48 -6.68
N LEU A 27 -5.07 5.85 -5.64
CA LEU A 27 -6.37 5.27 -5.35
C LEU A 27 -7.42 6.36 -5.24
N ALA A 28 -8.62 6.06 -5.71
CA ALA A 28 -9.76 6.94 -5.61
C ALA A 28 -11.04 6.14 -5.43
N GLY A 29 -12.00 6.70 -4.70
CA GLY A 29 -13.31 6.09 -4.55
C GLY A 29 -14.25 6.96 -3.76
N TYR A 30 -15.13 6.32 -3.02
CA TYR A 30 -16.21 6.98 -2.30
C TYR A 30 -16.12 6.65 -0.81
N PHE A 31 -16.40 7.65 0.00
CA PHE A 31 -16.24 7.60 1.45
C PHE A 31 -17.38 8.36 2.12
N THR A 32 -17.78 7.94 3.31
CA THR A 32 -18.79 8.62 4.11
C THR A 32 -18.33 8.74 5.55
N GLU A 33 -18.44 9.94 6.10
CA GLU A 33 -18.22 10.23 7.52
C GLU A 33 -19.24 9.46 8.36
N THR A 34 -18.76 8.76 9.39
CA THR A 34 -19.66 8.09 10.32
C THR A 34 -20.13 9.05 11.41
N ILE A 35 -21.44 9.01 11.66
CA ILE A 35 -22.02 9.66 12.83
C ILE A 35 -21.54 8.87 14.05
N PRO A 36 -21.16 9.54 15.16
CA PRO A 36 -20.75 8.90 16.39
C PRO A 36 -21.66 7.72 16.74
N ARG A 37 -21.10 6.51 16.67
CA ARG A 37 -21.76 5.28 17.10
C ARG A 37 -21.82 5.28 18.63
N SER A 38 -22.75 6.05 19.19
CA SER A 38 -23.02 6.00 20.63
C SER A 38 -23.59 4.61 20.92
N TYR A 39 -22.85 3.81 21.68
CA TYR A 39 -23.25 2.50 22.22
C TYR A 39 -23.29 1.35 21.20
N TRP A 40 -22.14 0.77 20.86
CA TRP A 40 -22.05 -0.66 20.59
C TRP A 40 -20.64 -1.16 20.86
N LYS A 41 -20.51 -2.23 21.67
CA LYS A 41 -19.27 -3.02 21.76
C LYS A 41 -19.07 -3.67 20.39
N LEU A 42 -17.99 -3.32 19.69
CA LEU A 42 -17.69 -3.91 18.39
C LEU A 42 -17.64 -5.45 18.54
N PRO A 43 -18.32 -6.21 17.67
CA PRO A 43 -17.96 -7.60 17.46
C PRO A 43 -16.46 -7.67 17.11
N GLU A 44 -15.87 -8.85 17.24
CA GLU A 44 -14.53 -9.11 16.71
C GLU A 44 -14.43 -8.55 15.27
N GLU A 45 -13.47 -7.65 15.03
CA GLU A 45 -13.29 -6.97 13.74
C GLU A 45 -12.75 -7.98 12.72
N THR A 46 -13.63 -8.80 12.17
CA THR A 46 -13.28 -9.70 11.08
C THR A 46 -13.17 -8.92 9.77
N SER A 47 -12.32 -9.39 8.84
CA SER A 47 -12.17 -8.80 7.50
C SER A 47 -13.51 -8.71 6.76
N GLU A 48 -14.39 -9.70 6.93
CA GLU A 48 -15.73 -9.68 6.35
C GLU A 48 -16.58 -8.51 6.87
N SER A 49 -16.59 -8.30 8.19
CA SER A 49 -17.35 -7.21 8.81
C SER A 49 -16.87 -5.84 8.32
N ARG A 50 -15.55 -5.68 8.19
CA ARG A 50 -14.90 -4.48 7.67
C ARG A 50 -15.26 -4.23 6.20
N ARG A 51 -15.15 -5.23 5.33
CA ARG A 51 -15.56 -5.14 3.92
C ARG A 51 -17.01 -4.72 3.78
N GLN A 52 -17.93 -5.36 4.51
CA GLN A 52 -19.36 -5.02 4.45
C GLN A 52 -19.60 -3.58 4.93
N HIS A 53 -18.90 -3.16 5.98
CA HIS A 53 -18.99 -1.80 6.51
C HIS A 53 -18.51 -0.76 5.51
N CYS A 54 -17.30 -0.92 4.98
CA CYS A 54 -16.70 -0.04 3.99
C CYS A 54 -17.55 0.04 2.72
N THR A 55 -18.04 -1.10 2.21
CA THR A 55 -18.85 -1.17 0.99
C THR A 55 -20.15 -0.37 1.14
N ARG A 56 -20.85 -0.54 2.27
CA ARG A 56 -22.09 0.20 2.55
C ARG A 56 -21.88 1.71 2.58
N LEU A 57 -20.81 2.17 3.24
CA LEU A 57 -20.50 3.60 3.33
C LEU A 57 -19.97 4.18 2.02
N ALA A 58 -19.27 3.38 1.21
CA ALA A 58 -18.90 3.76 -0.14
C ALA A 58 -20.14 3.97 -1.04
N GLU A 59 -21.18 3.16 -0.91
CA GLU A 59 -22.44 3.34 -1.65
C GLU A 59 -23.16 4.65 -1.27
N VAL A 60 -23.19 4.97 0.03
CA VAL A 60 -23.74 6.24 0.51
C VAL A 60 -22.91 7.41 -0.04
N GLY A 61 -21.58 7.31 0.03
CA GLY A 61 -20.65 8.32 -0.47
C GLY A 61 -20.82 8.53 -1.96
N ARG A 62 -21.02 7.45 -2.72
CA ARG A 62 -21.31 7.49 -4.16
C ARG A 62 -22.59 8.23 -4.49
N ARG A 63 -23.67 7.98 -3.75
CA ARG A 63 -24.95 8.70 -3.94
C ARG A 63 -24.82 10.20 -3.63
N ARG A 64 -23.90 10.57 -2.73
CA ARG A 64 -23.60 11.95 -2.33
C ARG A 64 -22.46 12.59 -3.14
N ASN A 65 -21.85 11.84 -4.06
CA ASN A 65 -20.62 12.22 -4.76
C ASN A 65 -19.48 12.65 -3.81
N ASN A 66 -19.37 12.03 -2.63
CA ASN A 66 -18.31 12.29 -1.68
C ASN A 66 -17.08 11.45 -2.04
N ARG A 67 -16.07 12.10 -2.62
CA ARG A 67 -14.88 11.43 -3.18
C ARG A 67 -13.69 11.54 -2.24
N LEU A 68 -13.01 10.43 -2.07
CA LEU A 68 -11.74 10.31 -1.36
C LEU A 68 -10.69 9.78 -2.33
N SER A 69 -9.50 10.36 -2.32
CA SER A 69 -8.37 9.83 -3.10
C SER A 69 -7.04 10.13 -2.43
N PHE A 70 -6.04 9.33 -2.72
CA PHE A 70 -4.66 9.65 -2.41
C PHE A 70 -3.73 9.28 -3.56
N ARG A 71 -2.56 9.93 -3.58
CA ARG A 71 -1.44 9.59 -4.44
C ARG A 71 -0.22 9.41 -3.56
N VAL A 72 0.43 8.27 -3.69
CA VAL A 72 1.55 7.89 -2.84
C VAL A 72 2.72 7.38 -3.66
N ARG A 73 3.92 7.55 -3.10
CA ARG A 73 5.14 6.87 -3.49
C ARG A 73 5.51 5.90 -2.37
N ILE A 74 5.59 4.63 -2.73
CA ILE A 74 6.02 3.56 -1.85
C ILE A 74 7.51 3.35 -2.09
N ARG A 75 8.30 3.32 -1.02
CA ARG A 75 9.75 3.22 -1.04
C ARG A 75 10.21 2.05 -0.18
N ILE A 76 10.91 1.14 -0.83
CA ILE A 76 11.63 0.02 -0.25
C ILE A 76 13.10 0.45 -0.18
N ASP A 77 13.61 0.58 1.03
CA ASP A 77 14.95 1.14 1.28
C ASP A 77 16.03 0.12 0.97
N ASP A 78 15.80 -1.11 1.42
CA ASP A 78 16.62 -2.28 1.18
C ASP A 78 15.73 -3.37 0.60
N LEU A 79 15.88 -3.63 -0.70
CA LEU A 79 15.09 -4.64 -1.39
C LEU A 79 15.35 -6.04 -0.85
N GLN A 80 16.57 -6.35 -0.40
CA GLN A 80 16.86 -7.68 0.12
C GLN A 80 16.19 -7.87 1.48
N ALA A 81 16.35 -6.92 2.39
CA ALA A 81 15.68 -6.97 3.70
C ALA A 81 14.15 -7.03 3.56
N PHE A 82 13.58 -6.30 2.61
CA PHE A 82 12.15 -6.36 2.30
C PHE A 82 11.69 -7.74 1.85
N LEU A 83 12.47 -8.44 1.02
CA LEU A 83 12.12 -9.78 0.54
C LEU A 83 12.24 -10.84 1.63
N ASP A 84 13.13 -10.62 2.61
CA ASP A 84 13.39 -11.55 3.71
C ASP A 84 12.46 -11.31 4.92
N ASP A 85 11.85 -10.12 5.04
CA ASP A 85 10.87 -9.76 6.06
C ASP A 85 9.49 -10.38 5.75
N PRO A 86 8.91 -11.24 6.61
CA PRO A 86 7.59 -11.83 6.37
C PRO A 86 6.45 -10.80 6.29
N ASP A 87 6.59 -9.62 6.89
CA ASP A 87 5.59 -8.54 6.82
C ASP A 87 5.82 -7.59 5.62
N HIS A 88 6.94 -7.75 4.92
CA HIS A 88 7.34 -6.99 3.73
C HIS A 88 7.05 -5.49 3.87
N THR A 89 7.64 -4.87 4.90
CA THR A 89 7.34 -3.48 5.28
C THR A 89 8.09 -2.48 4.39
N ALA A 90 7.39 -1.46 3.89
CA ALA A 90 7.95 -0.34 3.14
C ALA A 90 7.41 1.01 3.64
N HIS A 91 8.10 2.09 3.27
CA HIS A 91 7.66 3.45 3.57
C HIS A 91 6.70 3.97 2.50
N LEU A 92 5.75 4.79 2.94
CA LEU A 92 4.78 5.45 2.07
C LEU A 92 4.79 6.95 2.35
N GLU A 93 4.88 7.74 1.29
CA GLU A 93 4.79 9.20 1.35
C GLU A 93 3.85 9.69 0.25
N GLY A 94 3.22 10.84 0.42
CA GLY A 94 2.29 11.32 -0.60
C GLY A 94 1.31 12.36 -0.09
N ARG A 95 0.18 12.43 -0.78
CA ARG A 95 -0.88 13.41 -0.51
C ARG A 95 -2.26 12.78 -0.61
N ILE A 96 -3.17 13.27 0.23
CA ILE A 96 -4.56 12.82 0.32
C ILE A 96 -5.52 13.98 0.06
N ASP A 97 -6.60 13.67 -0.65
CA ASP A 97 -7.66 14.60 -1.02
C ASP A 97 -9.00 14.06 -0.52
N TYR A 98 -9.68 14.85 0.30
CA TYR A 98 -11.02 14.57 0.77
C TYR A 98 -11.80 15.85 1.01
N GLY A 99 -12.84 16.12 0.21
CA GLY A 99 -13.50 17.43 0.18
C GLY A 99 -13.95 17.97 1.54
N ALA A 100 -14.31 17.10 2.48
CA ALA A 100 -14.73 17.49 3.83
C ALA A 100 -13.58 17.79 4.80
N LEU A 101 -12.37 17.27 4.56
CA LEU A 101 -11.20 17.46 5.45
C LEU A 101 -10.10 18.32 4.83
N GLY A 102 -10.08 18.46 3.51
CA GLY A 102 -9.13 19.29 2.77
C GLY A 102 -8.65 18.63 1.47
N THR A 103 -7.94 19.43 0.68
CA THR A 103 -7.33 18.98 -0.57
C THR A 103 -5.82 18.98 -0.43
N ASN A 104 -5.15 18.01 -1.05
CA ASN A 104 -3.71 17.97 -1.18
C ASN A 104 -2.96 17.97 0.17
N LEU A 105 -3.56 17.33 1.18
CA LEU A 105 -3.00 17.26 2.53
C LEU A 105 -1.77 16.33 2.55
N PRO A 106 -0.67 16.73 3.19
CA PRO A 106 0.53 15.91 3.27
C PRO A 106 0.28 14.65 4.13
N ILE A 107 0.82 13.53 3.67
CA ILE A 107 0.86 12.29 4.43
C ILE A 107 2.10 12.27 5.32
N HIS A 108 1.94 11.77 6.54
CA HIS A 108 3.00 11.56 7.52
C HIS A 108 2.99 10.12 8.02
N ASP A 109 4.14 9.66 8.52
CA ASP A 109 4.32 8.35 9.16
C ASP A 109 3.75 7.17 8.34
N GLY A 110 3.92 7.24 7.02
CA GLY A 110 3.29 6.28 6.12
C GLY A 110 4.04 4.96 6.05
N LEU A 111 3.25 3.89 6.19
CA LEU A 111 3.68 2.50 6.16
C LEU A 111 2.84 1.72 5.16
N PHE A 112 3.52 0.84 4.45
CA PHE A 112 2.94 -0.12 3.52
C PHE A 112 3.43 -1.52 3.89
N ASN A 113 2.52 -2.48 3.97
CA ASN A 113 2.87 -3.90 4.12
C ASN A 113 2.30 -4.66 2.92
N LEU A 114 3.18 -5.31 2.14
CA LEU A 114 2.74 -5.99 0.92
C LEU A 114 2.00 -7.29 1.22
N PHE A 115 2.36 -8.03 2.27
CA PHE A 115 1.65 -9.23 2.70
C PHE A 115 1.76 -9.41 4.21
N SER A 116 0.75 -8.98 4.96
CA SER A 116 0.60 -9.40 6.36
C SER A 116 -0.30 -10.63 6.41
N MET A 117 0.13 -11.66 7.12
CA MET A 117 -0.63 -12.90 7.28
C MET A 117 -1.73 -12.69 8.32
N ASP A 118 -2.99 -12.87 7.93
CA ASP A 118 -4.08 -12.96 8.88
C ASP A 118 -4.13 -14.39 9.45
N PRO A 119 -3.76 -14.61 10.74
CA PRO A 119 -3.66 -15.96 11.31
C PRO A 119 -5.02 -16.66 11.39
N GLU A 120 -6.11 -15.89 11.47
CA GLU A 120 -7.47 -16.41 11.65
C GLU A 120 -8.16 -16.64 10.31
N ALA A 121 -8.00 -15.72 9.36
CA ALA A 121 -8.68 -15.78 8.06
C ALA A 121 -7.96 -16.65 7.02
N LYS A 122 -6.73 -17.13 7.30
CA LYS A 122 -5.85 -17.79 6.30
C LYS A 122 -5.79 -16.99 4.99
N MET A 123 -5.78 -15.67 5.10
CA MET A 123 -5.82 -14.72 4.00
C MET A 123 -4.63 -13.76 4.14
N ARG A 124 -4.12 -13.30 3.00
CA ARG A 124 -3.09 -12.26 2.98
C ARG A 124 -3.74 -10.89 2.84
N LYS A 125 -3.21 -9.91 3.58
CA LYS A 125 -3.64 -8.51 3.51
C LYS A 125 -2.51 -7.63 3.00
N MET A 126 -2.85 -6.64 2.18
CA MET A 126 -1.95 -5.53 1.88
C MET A 126 -2.39 -4.31 2.67
N LEU A 127 -1.54 -3.78 3.54
CA LEU A 127 -1.92 -2.71 4.48
C LEU A 127 -1.35 -1.36 4.05
N TYR A 128 -2.15 -0.32 4.18
CA TYR A 128 -1.81 1.08 3.90
C TYR A 128 -2.18 1.88 5.14
N ARG A 129 -1.18 2.35 5.87
CA ARG A 129 -1.38 3.11 7.12
C ARG A 129 -0.60 4.39 7.09
N PHE A 130 -1.24 5.49 7.44
CA PHE A 130 -0.57 6.77 7.55
C PHE A 130 -1.39 7.78 8.33
N SER A 131 -0.77 8.87 8.75
CA SER A 131 -1.46 10.01 9.35
C SER A 131 -1.49 11.20 8.39
N PHE A 132 -2.46 12.09 8.57
CA PHE A 132 -2.51 13.38 7.88
C PHE A 132 -3.18 14.41 8.78
N THR A 133 -2.84 15.68 8.58
CA THR A 133 -3.40 16.79 9.37
C THR A 133 -4.10 17.76 8.44
N THR A 134 -5.31 18.17 8.82
CA THR A 134 -6.11 19.15 8.08
C THR A 134 -5.55 20.57 8.25
N ASP A 135 -5.95 21.49 7.39
CA ASP A 135 -5.58 22.91 7.52
C ASP A 135 -6.06 23.54 8.84
N SER A 136 -7.11 22.97 9.43
CA SER A 136 -7.63 23.34 10.75
C SER A 136 -6.83 22.75 11.93
N GLY A 137 -5.81 21.93 11.66
CA GLY A 137 -4.94 21.31 12.66
C GLY A 137 -5.48 20.01 13.28
N GLN A 138 -6.56 19.44 12.74
CA GLN A 138 -7.04 18.13 13.21
C GLN A 138 -6.24 17.01 12.54
N THR A 139 -5.72 16.08 13.35
CA THR A 139 -5.00 14.89 12.85
C THR A 139 -5.93 13.70 12.72
N TYR A 140 -5.74 12.95 11.65
CA TYR A 140 -6.46 11.72 11.33
C TYR A 140 -5.49 10.61 10.97
N CYS A 141 -5.91 9.37 11.21
CA CYS A 141 -5.20 8.16 10.82
C CYS A 141 -5.99 7.46 9.73
N PHE A 142 -5.35 7.28 8.58
CA PHE A 142 -5.83 6.44 7.50
C PHE A 142 -5.38 5.00 7.74
N ASP A 143 -6.32 4.06 7.70
CA ASP A 143 -6.06 2.64 7.77
C ASP A 143 -6.82 1.95 6.64
N GLY A 144 -6.10 1.40 5.68
CA GLY A 144 -6.63 0.73 4.50
C GLY A 144 -6.07 -0.68 4.38
N GLU A 145 -6.92 -1.62 3.98
CA GLU A 145 -6.48 -2.98 3.66
C GLU A 145 -7.04 -3.45 2.32
N LYS A 146 -6.19 -4.10 1.53
CA LYS A 146 -6.62 -4.95 0.41
C LYS A 146 -6.67 -6.37 0.93
N GLU A 147 -7.78 -7.05 0.67
CA GLU A 147 -8.00 -8.43 1.05
C GLU A 147 -7.70 -9.32 -0.15
N ILE A 148 -6.66 -10.15 -0.05
CA ILE A 148 -6.24 -11.02 -1.14
C ILE A 148 -6.84 -12.41 -0.89
N HIS A 149 -8.00 -12.65 -1.53
CA HIS A 149 -8.72 -13.90 -1.41
C HIS A 149 -8.11 -14.98 -2.30
N ARG A 150 -8.36 -16.24 -1.92
CA ARG A 150 -8.05 -17.39 -2.76
C ARG A 150 -9.06 -17.46 -3.90
N GLU A 151 -8.65 -17.02 -5.09
CA GLU A 151 -9.44 -17.16 -6.31
C GLU A 151 -8.87 -18.22 -7.25
N ARG A 152 -9.70 -18.78 -8.14
CA ARG A 152 -9.28 -19.89 -9.03
C ARG A 152 -8.29 -19.43 -10.10
N THR A 153 -8.29 -18.15 -10.45
CA THR A 153 -7.42 -17.55 -11.46
C THR A 153 -6.95 -16.15 -11.07
N ILE A 154 -5.81 -15.74 -11.63
CA ILE A 154 -5.25 -14.37 -11.46
C ILE A 154 -6.23 -13.30 -11.97
N LEU A 155 -7.04 -13.62 -13.00
CA LEU A 155 -8.05 -12.71 -13.55
C LEU A 155 -9.21 -12.50 -12.58
N GLU A 156 -9.66 -13.56 -11.89
CA GLU A 156 -10.68 -13.46 -10.85
C GLU A 156 -10.18 -12.72 -9.61
N GLY A 157 -8.87 -12.78 -9.32
CA GLY A 157 -8.22 -12.03 -8.24
C GLY A 157 -7.86 -10.57 -8.53
N PHE A 158 -8.04 -10.10 -9.77
CA PHE A 158 -7.74 -8.71 -10.14
C PHE A 158 -8.51 -7.64 -9.32
N PRO A 159 -9.80 -7.85 -8.98
CA PRO A 159 -10.53 -6.94 -8.08
C PRO A 159 -9.89 -6.82 -6.69
N ASP A 160 -9.29 -7.89 -6.16
CA ASP A 160 -8.63 -7.88 -4.84
C ASP A 160 -7.39 -6.99 -4.84
N MET A 161 -6.58 -7.06 -5.91
CA MET A 161 -5.39 -6.23 -6.07
C MET A 161 -5.72 -4.74 -6.25
N THR A 162 -6.95 -4.42 -6.67
CA THR A 162 -7.35 -3.06 -7.02
C THR A 162 -8.29 -2.43 -6.01
N THR A 163 -8.86 -3.17 -5.07
CA THR A 163 -9.87 -2.67 -4.11
C THR A 163 -9.27 -2.51 -2.71
N LEU A 164 -9.44 -1.32 -2.13
CA LEU A 164 -8.94 -0.97 -0.80
C LEU A 164 -10.11 -0.62 0.14
N PHE A 165 -10.29 -1.41 1.19
CA PHE A 165 -11.27 -1.18 2.25
C PHE A 165 -10.68 -0.25 3.30
N THR A 166 -11.26 0.95 3.42
CA THR A 166 -10.64 2.08 4.10
C THR A 166 -11.48 2.56 5.26
N ILE A 167 -10.82 2.76 6.39
CA ILE A 167 -11.35 3.44 7.57
C ILE A 167 -10.43 4.60 7.93
N ILE A 168 -11.02 5.76 8.21
CA ILE A 168 -10.28 6.90 8.76
C ILE A 168 -10.70 7.06 10.22
N HIS A 169 -9.72 7.23 11.10
CA HIS A 169 -9.92 7.42 12.54
C HIS A 169 -9.50 8.84 12.94
N HIS A 170 -10.13 9.37 13.98
CA HIS A 170 -9.68 10.59 14.64
C HIS A 170 -8.39 10.35 15.44
N GLY A 171 -7.43 11.26 15.35
CA GLY A 171 -6.15 11.16 16.03
C GLY A 171 -5.08 10.48 15.17
N PRO A 172 -3.87 10.29 15.71
CA PRO A 172 -2.71 9.85 14.93
C PRO A 172 -2.64 8.32 14.71
N THR A 173 -3.51 7.53 15.34
CA THR A 173 -3.46 6.05 15.28
C THR A 173 -4.81 5.44 14.93
N SER A 174 -4.79 4.18 14.47
CA SER A 174 -5.99 3.39 14.13
C SER A 174 -6.82 2.97 15.34
N GLY A 175 -6.32 3.16 16.58
CA GLY A 175 -7.11 2.94 17.80
C GLY A 175 -8.04 4.11 18.15
N GLY A 176 -8.00 5.19 17.36
CA GLY A 176 -8.89 6.33 17.49
C GLY A 176 -10.35 6.00 17.15
N LYS A 177 -11.25 6.93 17.46
CA LYS A 177 -12.66 6.79 17.07
C LYS A 177 -12.79 6.89 15.55
N GLU A 178 -13.57 5.99 14.96
CA GLU A 178 -13.90 6.04 13.54
C GLU A 178 -14.49 7.41 13.15
N ALA A 179 -13.89 8.04 12.15
CA ALA A 179 -14.37 9.27 11.50
C ALA A 179 -15.20 8.96 10.25
N GLY A 180 -14.95 7.81 9.61
CA GLY A 180 -15.73 7.30 8.51
C GLY A 180 -15.07 6.12 7.82
N ALA A 181 -15.77 5.56 6.82
CA ALA A 181 -15.24 4.48 6.00
C ALA A 181 -15.66 4.59 4.54
N GLY A 182 -14.98 3.83 3.69
CA GLY A 182 -15.21 3.81 2.26
C GLY A 182 -14.42 2.75 1.53
N VAL A 183 -14.58 2.75 0.21
CA VAL A 183 -13.87 1.85 -0.70
C VAL A 183 -13.18 2.71 -1.74
N LEU A 184 -11.86 2.54 -1.84
CA LEU A 184 -11.07 3.11 -2.92
C LEU A 184 -10.68 2.01 -3.90
N LYS A 185 -10.49 2.41 -5.16
CA LYS A 185 -9.95 1.54 -6.18
C LYS A 185 -8.77 2.16 -6.87
N VAL A 186 -7.86 1.32 -7.36
CA VAL A 186 -6.85 1.73 -8.34
C VAL A 186 -7.58 2.06 -9.64
N PRO A 187 -7.54 3.31 -10.13
CA PRO A 187 -8.14 3.66 -11.40
C PRO A 187 -7.45 2.89 -12.54
N LEU A 188 -8.22 2.26 -13.43
CA LEU A 188 -7.68 1.39 -14.49
C LEU A 188 -6.70 2.12 -15.43
N ASP A 189 -6.92 3.41 -15.65
CA ASP A 189 -6.07 4.29 -16.44
C ASP A 189 -4.69 4.55 -15.82
N THR A 190 -4.55 4.35 -14.51
CA THR A 190 -3.29 4.61 -13.76
C THR A 190 -2.39 3.38 -13.60
N LEU A 191 -2.85 2.19 -13.99
CA LEU A 191 -2.08 0.95 -13.82
C LEU A 191 -0.76 0.95 -14.59
N VAL A 192 -0.76 1.51 -15.81
CA VAL A 192 0.45 1.63 -16.63
C VAL A 192 1.43 2.63 -16.00
N GLU A 193 0.91 3.71 -15.42
CA GLU A 193 1.74 4.71 -14.72
C GLU A 193 2.41 4.11 -13.50
N MET A 194 1.68 3.30 -12.73
CA MET A 194 2.23 2.58 -11.57
C MET A 194 3.43 1.71 -11.98
N VAL A 195 3.28 0.86 -13.00
CA VAL A 195 4.39 0.03 -13.49
C VAL A 195 5.57 0.88 -13.95
N ARG A 196 5.30 1.95 -14.73
CA ARG A 196 6.33 2.85 -15.27
C ARG A 196 7.05 3.67 -14.19
N SER A 197 6.39 3.95 -13.08
CA SER A 197 6.97 4.71 -11.96
C SER A 197 8.02 3.94 -11.16
N THR A 198 8.21 2.64 -11.48
CA THR A 198 9.17 1.77 -10.80
C THR A 198 10.61 2.20 -11.06
N GLU A 199 11.23 2.74 -10.03
CA GLU A 199 12.60 3.21 -9.99
C GLU A 199 13.43 2.32 -9.07
N VAL A 200 14.67 2.02 -9.47
CA VAL A 200 15.63 1.35 -8.60
C VAL A 200 16.52 2.41 -7.97
N LEU A 201 16.64 2.36 -6.65
CA LEU A 201 17.43 3.28 -5.86
C LEU A 201 18.79 2.64 -5.52
N GLY A 202 19.86 3.43 -5.53
CA GLY A 202 21.17 2.97 -5.04
C GLY A 202 21.93 1.97 -5.93
N ALA A 203 21.40 1.62 -7.12
CA ALA A 203 22.10 0.74 -8.05
C ALA A 203 23.33 1.44 -8.66
N ALA A 204 24.50 0.80 -8.54
CA ALA A 204 25.76 1.23 -9.13
C ALA A 204 25.83 0.96 -10.64
N THR A 205 25.02 0.02 -11.15
CA THR A 205 25.02 -0.37 -12.57
C THR A 205 23.61 -0.61 -13.11
N LEU A 206 23.47 -0.52 -14.45
CA LEU A 206 22.22 -0.87 -15.13
C LEU A 206 21.83 -2.35 -14.92
N TRP A 207 22.81 -3.25 -14.84
CA TRP A 207 22.56 -4.67 -14.58
C TRP A 207 22.02 -4.92 -13.18
N GLU A 208 22.53 -4.22 -12.19
CA GLU A 208 22.02 -4.25 -10.83
C GLU A 208 20.58 -3.70 -10.75
N ALA A 209 20.29 -2.64 -11.49
CA ALA A 209 18.93 -2.11 -11.61
C ALA A 209 17.96 -3.09 -12.29
N ILE A 210 18.38 -3.73 -13.38
CA ILE A 210 17.58 -4.77 -14.05
C ILE A 210 17.36 -5.95 -13.11
N GLY A 211 18.41 -6.41 -12.43
CA GLY A 211 18.34 -7.51 -11.48
C GLY A 211 17.44 -7.22 -10.28
N ALA A 212 17.46 -6.00 -9.73
CA ALA A 212 16.57 -5.57 -8.65
C ALA A 212 15.11 -5.57 -9.08
N ARG A 213 14.80 -4.99 -10.26
CA ARG A 213 13.44 -5.03 -10.83
C ARG A 213 12.96 -6.46 -11.06
N ALA A 214 13.82 -7.33 -11.60
CA ALA A 214 13.48 -8.73 -11.85
C ALA A 214 13.20 -9.49 -10.54
N ARG A 215 14.01 -9.27 -9.49
CA ARG A 215 13.78 -9.86 -8.16
C ARG A 215 12.44 -9.41 -7.57
N PHE A 216 12.16 -8.11 -7.58
CA PHE A 216 10.90 -7.58 -7.08
C PHE A 216 9.68 -8.10 -7.85
N LEU A 217 9.70 -8.03 -9.19
CA LEU A 217 8.61 -8.54 -10.03
C LEU A 217 8.44 -10.05 -9.88
N GLY A 218 9.53 -10.80 -9.81
CA GLY A 218 9.52 -12.25 -9.58
C GLY A 218 8.92 -12.61 -8.23
N PHE A 219 9.24 -11.85 -7.18
CA PHE A 219 8.65 -11.99 -5.85
C PHE A 219 7.15 -11.69 -5.87
N VAL A 220 6.72 -10.52 -6.34
CA VAL A 220 5.30 -10.15 -6.44
C VAL A 220 4.53 -11.21 -7.25
N SER A 221 5.08 -11.64 -8.38
CA SER A 221 4.45 -12.67 -9.22
C SER A 221 4.36 -14.01 -8.48
N ARG A 222 5.39 -14.41 -7.73
CA ARG A 222 5.38 -15.63 -6.93
C ARG A 222 4.34 -15.56 -5.83
N GLU A 223 4.28 -14.47 -5.06
CA GLU A 223 3.33 -14.35 -3.96
C GLU A 223 1.87 -14.36 -4.46
N LEU A 224 1.61 -13.71 -5.59
CA LEU A 224 0.31 -13.81 -6.26
C LEU A 224 0.05 -15.25 -6.72
N LEU A 225 0.98 -15.89 -7.45
CA LEU A 225 0.83 -17.28 -7.89
C LEU A 225 0.67 -18.26 -6.72
N GLN A 226 1.37 -18.07 -5.61
CA GLN A 226 1.25 -18.92 -4.44
C GLN A 226 -0.13 -18.79 -3.80
N THR A 227 -0.62 -17.55 -3.67
CA THR A 227 -1.94 -17.24 -3.12
C THR A 227 -3.07 -17.78 -3.99
N TYR A 228 -2.91 -17.76 -5.33
CA TYR A 228 -3.93 -18.21 -6.28
C TYR A 228 -3.82 -19.69 -6.72
N LEU A 229 -2.62 -20.29 -6.77
CA LEU A 229 -2.40 -21.58 -7.45
C LEU A 229 -1.79 -22.72 -6.60
N LEU A 230 -0.98 -22.43 -5.57
CA LEU A 230 -0.09 -23.46 -4.97
C LEU A 230 -0.46 -23.94 -3.56
N GLU A 231 -1.21 -23.17 -2.77
CA GLU A 231 -1.69 -23.64 -1.45
C GLU A 231 -3.04 -24.38 -1.58
N ARG A 232 -2.98 -25.56 -2.21
CA ARG A 232 -4.09 -26.56 -2.26
C ARG A 232 -4.18 -27.37 -0.97
#